data_AF-A0A924U896-F1
#
_entry.id   AF-A0A924U896-F1
#
_cell.length_a   1.000
_cell.length_b   1.000
_cell.length_c   1.000
_cell.angle_alpha   90.00
_cell.angle_beta   90.00
_cell.angle_gamma   90.00
#
_symmetry.space_group_name_H-M   'P 1'
#
loop_
_entity.id
_entity.type
_entity.pdbx_description
1 polymer ?
#
loop_
_entity_poly.entity_id
_entity_poly.type
_entity_poly.pdbx_seq_one_letter_code
_entity_poly.pdbx_strand_id
1 'polypeptide(L)' 'MTNLLTAYFAKAAKRAEYRRLRNEIANLSRRDALDLGIYPEDAARIASKAVWG' A
#
# COMPACT_ATOMS: atom_id res chain seq x y z
N MET A 1 -5.40 -6.41 -27.25
CA MET A 1 -5.84 -5.00 -27.03
C MET A 1 -6.45 -4.90 -25.65
N THR A 2 -5.86 -4.13 -24.74
CA THR A 2 -6.46 -3.87 -23.41
C THR A 2 -7.63 -2.90 -23.56
N ASN A 3 -8.82 -3.35 -23.16
CA ASN A 3 -10.02 -2.52 -23.11
C ASN A 3 -9.84 -1.40 -22.07
N LEU A 4 -10.22 -0.16 -22.37
CA LEU A 4 -10.12 0.98 -21.45
C LEU A 4 -10.73 0.68 -20.08
N LEU A 5 -11.87 0.00 -20.04
CA LEU A 5 -12.52 -0.43 -18.79
C LEU A 5 -11.60 -1.33 -17.95
N THR A 6 -10.92 -2.29 -18.58
CA THR A 6 -9.98 -3.18 -17.87
C THR A 6 -8.79 -2.41 -17.29
N ALA A 7 -8.30 -1.38 -17.99
CA ALA A 7 -7.25 -0.50 -17.47
C ALA A 7 -7.72 0.35 -16.28
N TYR A 8 -8.96 0.85 -16.30
CA TYR A 8 -9.55 1.57 -15.17
C TYR A 8 -9.72 0.66 -13.95
N PHE A 9 -10.25 -0.54 -14.12
CA PHE A 9 -10.39 -1.51 -13.02
C PHE A 9 -9.03 -1.89 -12.42
N ALA A 10 -8.02 -2.13 -13.27
CA ALA A 10 -6.66 -2.43 -12.80
C ALA A 10 -6.05 -1.28 -11.97
N LYS A 11 -6.23 -0.02 -12.40
CA LYS A 11 -5.79 1.16 -11.65
C LYS A 11 -6.53 1.30 -10.32
N ALA A 12 -7.84 1.08 -10.32
CA ALA A 12 -8.66 1.13 -9.10
C ALA A 12 -8.24 0.06 -8.09
N ALA A 13 -7.98 -1.17 -8.56
CA ALA A 13 -7.50 -2.27 -7.74
C ALA A 13 -6.15 -1.93 -7.08
N LYS A 14 -5.16 -1.45 -7.86
CA LYS A 14 -3.88 -0.99 -7.30
C LYS A 14 -4.06 0.11 -6.25
N ARG A 15 -4.97 1.06 -6.50
CA ARG A 15 -5.22 2.14 -5.55
C ARG A 15 -5.86 1.63 -4.25
N ALA A 16 -6.75 0.65 -4.33
CA ALA A 16 -7.35 0.01 -3.16
C ALA A 16 -6.30 -0.75 -2.34
N GLU A 17 -5.43 -1.51 -3.01
CA GLU A 17 -4.31 -2.21 -2.39
C GLU A 17 -3.35 -1.27 -1.67
N TYR A 18 -2.95 -0.17 -2.32
CA TYR A 18 -2.12 0.87 -1.70
C TYR A 18 -2.75 1.41 -0.41
N ARG A 19 -4.05 1.74 -0.43
CA ARG A 19 -4.74 2.30 0.74
C ARG A 19 -4.79 1.29 1.88
N ARG A 20 -5.06 0.01 1.55
CA ARG A 20 -5.08 -1.07 2.53
C ARG A 20 -3.70 -1.20 3.21
N LEU A 21 -2.64 -1.36 2.42
CA LEU A 21 -1.29 -1.57 2.95
C LEU A 21 -0.80 -0.37 3.77
N ARG A 22 -1.02 0.85 3.27
CA ARG A 22 -0.66 2.08 3.99
C ARG A 22 -1.37 2.15 5.34
N ASN A 23 -2.66 1.82 5.39
CA ASN A 23 -3.42 1.87 6.62
C ASN A 23 -3.00 0.77 7.60
N GLU A 24 -2.69 -0.42 7.10
CA GLU A 24 -2.18 -1.52 7.92
C GLU A 24 -0.87 -1.13 8.61
N ILE A 25 0.10 -0.60 7.84
CA ILE A 25 1.38 -0.15 8.39
C ILE A 25 1.21 1.05 9.34
N ALA A 26 0.39 2.03 8.95
CA ALA A 26 0.15 3.22 9.75
C ALA A 26 -0.55 2.93 11.09
N ASN A 27 -1.28 1.81 11.17
CA ASN A 27 -2.00 1.37 12.36
C ASN A 27 -1.27 0.25 13.12
N LEU A 28 -0.03 -0.09 12.74
CA LEU A 28 0.77 -1.04 13.51
C LEU A 28 0.94 -0.53 14.94
N SER A 29 0.87 -1.45 15.91
CA SER A 29 1.22 -1.11 17.28
C SER A 29 2.69 -0.69 17.32
N ARG A 30 3.06 0.19 18.25
CA ARG A 30 4.45 0.64 18.37
C ARG A 30 5.40 -0.53 18.62
N ARG A 31 4.94 -1.59 19.28
CA ARG A 31 5.71 -2.80 19.54
C ARG A 31 5.98 -3.56 18.24
N ASP A 32 4.94 -3.87 17.46
CA ASP A 32 5.08 -4.60 16.20
C ASP A 32 5.91 -3.79 15.18
N ALA A 33 5.71 -2.47 15.16
CA ALA A 33 6.50 -1.55 14.34
C ALA A 33 8.00 -1.64 14.67
N LEU A 34 8.37 -1.67 15.95
CA LEU A 34 9.75 -1.80 16.39
C LEU A 34 10.32 -3.19 16.08
N ASP A 35 9.54 -4.25 16.32
CA ASP A 35 9.97 -5.63 16.07
C ASP A 35 10.21 -5.89 14.57
N LEU A 36 9.40 -5.28 13.69
CA LEU A 36 9.53 -5.37 12.24
C LEU A 36 10.55 -4.37 11.65
N GLY A 37 10.99 -3.39 12.44
CA GLY A 37 11.79 -2.26 11.93
C GLY A 37 11.03 -1.40 10.91
N ILE A 38 9.70 -1.38 10.99
CA ILE A 38 8.82 -0.63 10.08
C ILE A 38 8.15 0.50 10.88
N TYR A 39 8.34 1.73 10.42
CA TYR A 39 7.79 2.92 11.06
C TYR A 39 6.47 3.34 10.40
N PRO A 40 5.40 3.67 11.17
CA PRO A 40 4.14 4.19 10.63
C PRO A 40 4.31 5.40 9.71
N GLU A 41 5.33 6.23 9.97
CA GLU A 41 5.71 7.40 9.18
C GLU A 41 6.15 7.02 7.76
N ASP A 42 6.72 5.83 7.59
CA ASP A 42 7.15 5.28 6.31
C ASP A 42 6.02 4.56 5.53
N ALA A 43 4.83 4.43 6.11
CA ALA A 43 3.73 3.65 5.55
C ALA A 43 3.41 4.01 4.09
N ALA A 44 3.41 5.31 3.76
CA ALA A 44 3.16 5.78 2.40
C ALA A 44 4.27 5.36 1.41
N ARG A 45 5.53 5.48 1.83
CA ARG A 45 6.70 5.11 1.03
C ARG A 45 6.73 3.61 0.76
N ILE A 46 6.52 2.81 1.80
CA ILE A 46 6.50 1.34 1.72
C ILE A 46 5.33 0.87 0.84
N ALA A 47 4.12 1.41 1.06
CA ALA A 47 2.96 1.05 0.26
C ALA A 47 3.09 1.44 -1.21
N SER A 48 3.68 2.61 -1.51
CA SER A 48 3.93 3.01 -2.89
C SER A 48 4.90 2.07 -3.59
N LYS A 49 6.02 1.75 -2.93
CA LYS A 49 7.04 0.83 -3.45
C LYS A 49 6.47 -0.57 -3.70
N ALA A 50 5.63 -1.08 -2.79
CA ALA A 50 5.02 -2.40 -2.94
C ALA A 50 4.05 -2.49 -4.14
N VAL A 51 3.25 -1.45 -4.41
CA VAL A 51 2.18 -1.49 -5.42
C VAL A 51 2.66 -1.09 -6.83
N TRP A 52 3.61 -0.15 -6.90
CA TRP A 52 4.05 0.44 -8.17
C TRP A 52 5.52 0.20 -8.52
N GLY A 53 6.35 -0.28 -7.58
CA GLY A 53 7.79 -0.44 -7.75
C GLY A 53 8.55 0.81 -7.34
#